data_AF-A0A3M6TCX6-F1
#
_entry.id   AF-A0A3M6TCX6-F1
#
_cell.length_a   1.000
_cell.length_b   1.000
_cell.length_c   1.000
_cell.angle_alpha   90.00
_cell.angle_beta   90.00
_cell.angle_gamma   90.00
#
_symmetry.space_group_name_H-M   'P 1'
#
loop_
_entity.id
_entity.type
_entity.pdbx_description
1 polymer ?
#
loop_
_entity_poly.entity_id
_entity_poly.type
_entity_poly.pdbx_seq_one_letter_code
_entity_poly.pdbx_strand_id
1 'polypeptide(L)'
;MDGSKASNEATSSEILFEQALVTEIQIQSICGEVVTDWRDLGIVLGVASVFMDIIEADYSASREKASQMLLKWKQKEGNGATVGILINALAKIERKDVAEKLLATSSETPFEQTPVTQIQISQICGEVGEQWRDLSTVLGIEPALIVEIEAARSASRERARKLLLDWIKKEGKRATIGILVNALETIGKKDVVKKLGASSSDIPFEKTLVTEVQIWSICDEVGVDWRDLGTVLGIASSFMDNIEADNGASREQARKLLRKWITKEGKGATVGILIDALEEIERIDAIEKLL
;
A
#
# COMPACT_ATOMS: atom_id res chain seq x y z
N MET A 1 -5.67 43.34 -34.77
CA MET A 1 -6.81 43.34 -33.82
C MET A 1 -7.48 42.00 -34.01
N ASP A 2 -7.46 41.03 -33.11
CA ASP A 2 -7.12 40.99 -31.68
C ASP A 2 -6.91 39.47 -31.45
N GLY A 3 -5.85 38.96 -30.83
CA GLY A 3 -5.37 39.35 -29.51
C GLY A 3 -6.04 38.46 -28.45
N SER A 4 -5.41 37.31 -28.18
CA SER A 4 -5.38 36.65 -26.88
C SER A 4 -6.66 36.03 -26.30
N LYS A 5 -6.77 34.72 -26.45
CA LYS A 5 -7.35 33.82 -25.43
C LYS A 5 -6.59 32.49 -25.41
N ALA A 6 -5.33 32.56 -24.98
CA ALA A 6 -4.55 31.41 -24.56
C ALA A 6 -3.96 31.74 -23.20
N SER A 7 -4.62 31.30 -22.14
CA SER A 7 -4.08 31.06 -20.79
C SER A 7 -5.27 30.85 -19.87
N ASN A 8 -5.45 29.62 -19.40
CA ASN A 8 -6.02 29.20 -18.11
C ASN A 8 -6.58 27.77 -18.22
N GLU A 9 -5.73 26.83 -18.63
CA GLU A 9 -5.92 25.39 -18.43
C GLU A 9 -4.53 24.79 -18.17
N ALA A 10 -3.87 25.28 -17.12
CA ALA A 10 -2.89 24.45 -16.44
C ALA A 10 -3.71 23.36 -15.72
N THR A 11 -3.44 22.11 -16.06
CA THR A 11 -4.28 20.97 -15.76
C THR A 11 -4.41 20.81 -14.24
N SER A 12 -5.60 20.62 -13.69
CA SER A 12 -5.81 20.41 -12.24
C SER A 12 -4.95 19.27 -11.65
N SER A 13 -4.45 18.36 -12.50
CA SER A 13 -3.48 17.31 -12.17
C SER A 13 -2.05 17.82 -11.94
N GLU A 14 -1.60 18.86 -12.66
CA GLU A 14 -0.28 19.50 -12.44
C GLU A 14 -0.27 20.30 -11.13
N ILE A 15 -1.38 20.95 -10.80
CA ILE A 15 -1.52 21.77 -9.58
C ILE A 15 -1.59 20.89 -8.32
N LEU A 16 -2.21 19.71 -8.39
CA LEU A 16 -2.23 18.74 -7.28
C LEU A 16 -0.85 18.09 -7.05
N PHE A 17 -0.07 17.94 -8.11
CA PHE A 17 1.24 17.31 -8.09
C PHE A 17 2.30 18.15 -7.38
N GLU A 18 2.34 19.46 -7.63
CA GLU A 18 3.31 20.37 -6.99
C GLU A 18 3.10 20.48 -5.47
N GLN A 19 1.90 20.15 -4.98
CA GLN A 19 1.53 20.19 -3.57
C GLN A 19 1.69 18.83 -2.86
N ALA A 20 2.00 17.75 -3.60
CA ALA A 20 2.19 16.43 -3.02
C ALA A 20 3.40 16.42 -2.07
N LEU A 21 3.27 15.83 -0.88
CA LEU A 21 4.37 15.76 0.09
C LEU A 21 5.46 14.79 -0.36
N VAL A 22 6.73 15.18 -0.19
CA VAL A 22 7.87 14.29 -0.44
C VAL A 22 7.85 13.15 0.56
N THR A 23 7.89 11.92 0.05
CA THR A 23 8.00 10.70 0.85
C THR A 23 9.46 10.34 1.11
N GLU A 24 9.71 9.54 2.14
CA GLU A 24 11.07 9.04 2.42
C GLU A 24 11.57 8.10 1.32
N ILE A 25 10.65 7.50 0.57
CA ILE A 25 10.96 6.62 -0.55
C ILE A 25 11.47 7.42 -1.75
N GLN A 26 10.80 8.53 -2.06
CA GLN A 26 11.30 9.49 -3.04
C GLN A 26 12.67 10.03 -2.63
N ILE A 27 12.91 10.24 -1.32
CA ILE A 27 14.25 10.60 -0.82
C ILE A 27 15.25 9.47 -1.07
N GLN A 28 14.91 8.22 -0.78
CA GLN A 28 15.81 7.07 -0.98
C GLN A 28 16.10 6.75 -2.46
N SER A 29 15.15 7.05 -3.35
CA SER A 29 15.31 6.81 -4.79
C SER A 29 16.24 7.83 -5.45
N ILE A 30 16.29 9.07 -4.93
CA ILE A 30 17.15 10.14 -5.47
C ILE A 30 18.45 10.33 -4.69
N CYS A 31 18.56 9.91 -3.43
CA CYS A 31 19.75 10.18 -2.59
C CYS A 31 21.04 9.63 -3.19
N GLY A 32 20.97 8.52 -3.93
CA GLY A 32 22.10 7.93 -4.65
C GLY A 32 22.55 8.73 -5.87
N GLU A 33 21.69 9.56 -6.43
CA GLU A 33 21.98 10.39 -7.61
C GLU A 33 22.58 11.74 -7.22
N VAL A 34 22.20 12.27 -6.04
CA VAL A 34 22.64 13.59 -5.55
C VAL A 34 23.78 13.51 -4.54
N VAL A 35 24.54 12.41 -4.53
CA VAL A 35 25.66 12.17 -3.60
C VAL A 35 26.78 13.18 -3.66
N THR A 36 27.00 13.82 -4.82
CA THR A 36 28.02 14.86 -4.99
C THR A 36 27.48 16.26 -4.75
N ASP A 37 26.18 16.46 -4.97
CA ASP A 37 25.55 17.79 -5.04
C ASP A 37 24.65 18.07 -3.83
N TRP A 38 24.65 17.17 -2.83
CA TRP A 38 23.75 17.26 -1.68
C TRP A 38 23.94 18.54 -0.86
N ARG A 39 25.14 19.16 -0.86
CA ARG A 39 25.35 20.46 -0.21
C ARG A 39 24.68 21.58 -0.97
N ASP A 40 24.85 21.62 -2.29
CA ASP A 40 24.21 22.63 -3.14
C ASP A 40 22.69 22.49 -3.09
N LEU A 41 22.20 21.26 -3.12
CA LEU A 41 20.78 20.95 -2.91
C LEU A 41 20.31 21.43 -1.53
N GLY A 42 21.07 21.15 -0.47
CA GLY A 42 20.78 21.61 0.90
C GLY A 42 20.70 23.13 1.01
N ILE A 43 21.59 23.86 0.35
CA ILE A 43 21.57 25.33 0.28
C ILE A 43 20.29 25.82 -0.41
N VAL A 44 19.96 25.25 -1.58
CA VAL A 44 18.75 25.66 -2.34
C VAL A 44 17.47 25.34 -1.59
N LEU A 45 17.45 24.24 -0.84
CA LEU A 45 16.36 23.82 0.04
C LEU A 45 16.32 24.60 1.38
N GLY A 46 17.28 25.52 1.60
CA GLY A 46 17.32 26.37 2.78
C GLY A 46 17.66 25.62 4.08
N VAL A 47 18.44 24.54 3.99
CA VAL A 47 19.02 23.85 5.15
C VAL A 47 20.23 24.66 5.65
N ALA A 48 20.27 24.93 6.96
CA ALA A 48 21.36 25.75 7.52
C ALA A 48 22.71 25.04 7.42
N SER A 49 23.78 25.80 7.11
CA SER A 49 25.15 25.27 6.97
C SER A 49 25.61 24.46 8.17
N VAL A 50 25.26 24.88 9.38
CA VAL A 50 25.60 24.18 10.63
C VAL A 50 25.10 22.73 10.61
N PHE A 51 23.92 22.46 10.07
CA PHE A 51 23.41 21.09 9.96
C PHE A 51 24.13 20.29 8.88
N MET A 52 24.53 20.92 7.79
CA MET A 52 25.34 20.26 6.75
C MET A 52 26.73 19.90 7.27
N ASP A 53 27.31 20.72 8.13
CA ASP A 53 28.61 20.44 8.77
C ASP A 53 28.50 19.29 9.78
N ILE A 54 27.39 19.20 10.51
CA ILE A 54 27.09 18.06 11.40
C ILE A 54 26.94 16.78 10.58
N ILE A 55 26.15 16.79 9.50
CA ILE A 55 25.95 15.61 8.64
C ILE A 55 27.28 15.15 8.01
N GLU A 56 28.13 16.09 7.60
CA GLU A 56 29.45 15.78 7.04
C GLU A 56 30.36 15.07 8.05
N ALA A 57 30.26 15.43 9.34
CA ALA A 57 31.03 14.84 10.41
C ALA A 57 30.47 13.50 10.92
N ASP A 58 29.14 13.37 10.99
CA ASP A 58 28.46 12.22 11.60
C ASP A 58 28.34 11.01 10.66
N TYR A 59 28.39 11.22 9.35
CA TYR A 59 28.18 10.17 8.35
C TYR A 59 29.36 10.05 7.41
N SER A 60 29.81 8.82 7.12
CA SER A 60 30.95 8.57 6.23
C SER A 60 30.53 8.30 4.78
N ALA A 61 29.37 7.69 4.57
CA ALA A 61 28.86 7.36 3.24
C ALA A 61 28.17 8.56 2.59
N SER A 62 28.60 8.96 1.38
CA SER A 62 28.02 10.11 0.66
C SER A 62 26.52 9.97 0.40
N ARG A 63 26.03 8.73 0.20
CA ARG A 63 24.60 8.44 0.04
C ARG A 63 23.82 8.72 1.32
N GLU A 64 24.40 8.38 2.46
CA GLU A 64 23.80 8.60 3.76
C GLU A 64 23.76 10.10 4.09
N LYS A 65 24.84 10.84 3.77
CA LYS A 65 24.86 12.31 3.86
C LYS A 65 23.73 12.96 3.07
N ALA A 66 23.57 12.55 1.80
CA ALA A 66 22.50 13.04 0.93
C ALA A 66 21.10 12.70 1.47
N SER A 67 20.91 11.47 1.96
CA SER A 67 19.66 11.03 2.58
C SER A 67 19.33 11.84 3.84
N GLN A 68 20.30 12.02 4.74
CA GLN A 68 20.12 12.75 6.00
C GLN A 68 19.84 14.24 5.78
N MET A 69 20.47 14.85 4.76
CA MET A 69 20.16 16.24 4.38
C MET A 69 18.71 16.37 3.93
N LEU A 70 18.23 15.48 3.06
CA LEU A 70 16.85 15.50 2.57
C LEU A 70 15.82 15.21 3.68
N LEU A 71 16.13 14.29 4.60
CA LEU A 71 15.32 14.04 5.79
C LEU A 71 15.27 15.27 6.71
N LYS A 72 16.38 15.98 6.88
CA LYS A 72 16.44 17.23 7.64
C LYS A 72 15.64 18.35 7.00
N TRP A 73 15.75 18.51 5.69
CA TRP A 73 14.91 19.45 4.94
C TRP A 73 13.42 19.12 5.13
N LYS A 74 13.03 17.86 4.94
CA LYS A 74 11.65 17.41 5.15
C LYS A 74 11.16 17.67 6.57
N GLN A 75 11.99 17.40 7.58
CA GLN A 75 11.67 17.67 8.98
C GLN A 75 11.46 19.17 9.25
N LYS A 76 12.28 20.02 8.63
CA LYS A 76 12.20 21.49 8.77
C LYS A 76 10.93 22.07 8.14
N GLU A 77 10.62 21.65 6.91
CA GLU A 77 9.48 22.19 6.16
C GLU A 77 8.14 21.54 6.54
N GLY A 78 8.17 20.33 7.12
CA GLY A 78 6.97 19.61 7.57
C GLY A 78 5.99 19.36 6.43
N ASN A 79 4.76 19.88 6.55
CA ASN A 79 3.74 19.80 5.49
C ASN A 79 4.03 20.71 4.29
N GLY A 80 5.06 21.56 4.36
CA GLY A 80 5.57 22.34 3.24
C GLY A 80 6.61 21.60 2.40
N ALA A 81 7.04 20.40 2.79
CA ALA A 81 8.04 19.62 2.04
C ALA A 81 7.41 18.96 0.81
N THR A 82 7.13 19.71 -0.25
CA THR A 82 6.45 19.20 -1.44
C THR A 82 7.39 18.72 -2.54
N VAL A 83 6.91 17.79 -3.35
CA VAL A 83 7.60 17.22 -4.51
C VAL A 83 7.93 18.33 -5.52
N GLY A 84 7.03 19.29 -5.69
CA GLY A 84 7.27 20.47 -6.53
C GLY A 84 8.46 21.31 -6.05
N ILE A 85 8.63 21.51 -4.74
CA ILE A 85 9.77 22.25 -4.20
C ILE A 85 11.08 21.50 -4.43
N LEU A 86 11.07 20.18 -4.26
CA LEU A 86 12.25 19.35 -4.47
C LEU A 86 12.65 19.30 -5.96
N ILE A 87 11.69 19.16 -6.87
CA ILE A 87 11.92 19.23 -8.33
C ILE A 87 12.51 20.58 -8.72
N ASN A 88 11.94 21.68 -8.21
CA ASN A 88 12.45 23.02 -8.48
C ASN A 88 13.87 23.22 -7.93
N ALA A 89 14.17 22.66 -6.76
CA ALA A 89 15.51 22.71 -6.19
C ALA A 89 16.53 21.91 -7.02
N LEU A 90 16.16 20.71 -7.47
CA LEU A 90 16.97 19.89 -8.38
C LEU A 90 17.21 20.59 -9.73
N ALA A 91 16.20 21.24 -10.29
CA ALA A 91 16.32 22.01 -11.52
C ALA A 91 17.27 23.22 -11.36
N LYS A 92 17.27 23.87 -10.19
CA LYS A 92 18.16 25.01 -9.87
C LYS A 92 19.62 24.62 -9.73
N ILE A 93 19.93 23.40 -9.31
CA ILE A 93 21.29 22.86 -9.26
C ILE A 93 21.67 22.14 -10.57
N GLU A 94 20.93 22.39 -11.65
CA GLU A 94 21.13 21.80 -12.98
C GLU A 94 21.00 20.26 -13.05
N ARG A 95 20.51 19.61 -11.99
CA ARG A 95 20.21 18.17 -11.94
C ARG A 95 18.82 17.85 -12.49
N LYS A 96 18.58 18.27 -13.74
CA LYS A 96 17.33 18.02 -14.46
C LYS A 96 17.07 16.53 -14.68
N ASP A 97 18.13 15.74 -14.84
CA ASP A 97 18.10 14.28 -14.90
C ASP A 97 17.41 13.66 -13.66
N VAL A 98 17.75 14.16 -12.48
CA VAL A 98 17.15 13.69 -11.21
C VAL A 98 15.75 14.24 -11.03
N ALA A 99 15.52 15.48 -11.43
CA ALA A 99 14.18 16.10 -11.41
C ALA A 99 13.20 15.32 -12.30
N GLU A 100 13.62 14.94 -13.50
CA GLU A 100 12.84 14.12 -14.44
C GLU A 100 12.62 12.71 -13.90
N LYS A 101 13.61 12.09 -13.25
CA LYS A 101 13.45 10.80 -12.56
C LYS A 101 12.47 10.89 -11.39
N LEU A 102 12.53 11.96 -10.61
CA LEU A 102 11.58 12.23 -9.52
C LEU A 102 10.18 12.49 -10.05
N LEU A 103 10.05 13.19 -11.18
CA LEU A 103 8.80 13.36 -11.92
C LEU A 103 8.27 12.02 -12.42
N ALA A 104 9.10 11.20 -13.07
CA ALA A 104 8.73 9.89 -13.59
C ALA A 104 8.20 8.97 -12.48
N THR A 105 8.95 8.83 -11.38
CA THR A 105 8.54 8.06 -10.18
C THR A 105 7.34 8.65 -9.43
N SER A 106 6.93 9.88 -9.76
CA SER A 106 5.73 10.49 -9.19
C SER A 106 4.58 10.59 -10.21
N SER A 107 4.86 10.30 -11.49
CA SER A 107 3.92 10.31 -12.63
C SER A 107 3.58 8.90 -13.12
N GLU A 108 4.31 7.88 -12.66
CA GLU A 108 4.02 6.46 -12.93
C GLU A 108 2.74 6.05 -12.19
N THR A 109 1.63 6.41 -12.83
CA THR A 109 0.24 6.00 -12.61
C THR A 109 -0.40 6.36 -11.26
N PRO A 110 -1.72 6.66 -11.25
CA PRO A 110 -2.52 6.75 -10.02
C PRO A 110 -2.48 5.49 -9.11
N PHE A 111 -1.88 4.39 -9.59
CA PHE A 111 -1.77 3.09 -8.94
C PHE A 111 -0.75 3.09 -7.78
N GLU A 112 0.38 3.79 -7.89
CA GLU A 112 1.40 3.77 -6.82
C GLU A 112 0.96 4.46 -5.54
N GLN A 113 -0.02 5.36 -5.62
CA GLN A 113 -0.65 6.01 -4.48
C GLN A 113 -1.86 5.23 -3.95
N THR A 114 -2.28 4.14 -4.61
CA THR A 114 -3.37 3.32 -4.08
C THR A 114 -2.89 2.61 -2.81
N PRO A 115 -3.70 2.62 -1.73
CA PRO A 115 -3.41 1.84 -0.54
C PRO A 115 -3.23 0.37 -0.91
N VAL A 116 -2.23 -0.27 -0.31
CA VAL A 116 -2.04 -1.71 -0.41
C VAL A 116 -3.26 -2.38 0.17
N THR A 117 -3.73 -3.39 -0.55
CA THR A 117 -4.93 -4.10 -0.16
C THR A 117 -4.63 -5.50 0.33
N GLN A 118 -5.58 -6.07 1.05
CA GLN A 118 -5.48 -7.40 1.65
C GLN A 118 -5.21 -8.50 0.60
N ILE A 119 -5.75 -8.33 -0.61
CA ILE A 119 -5.53 -9.24 -1.74
C ILE A 119 -4.08 -9.19 -2.19
N GLN A 120 -3.51 -7.99 -2.31
CA GLN A 120 -2.10 -7.82 -2.67
C GLN A 120 -1.21 -8.44 -1.60
N ILE A 121 -1.55 -8.28 -0.32
CA ILE A 121 -0.88 -8.97 0.78
C ILE A 121 -0.93 -10.49 0.56
N SER A 122 -2.12 -11.07 0.36
CA SER A 122 -2.26 -12.53 0.19
C SER A 122 -1.43 -13.08 -0.98
N GLN A 123 -1.34 -12.33 -2.08
CA GLN A 123 -0.58 -12.70 -3.27
C GLN A 123 0.93 -12.72 -3.01
N ILE A 124 1.45 -11.77 -2.22
CA ILE A 124 2.90 -11.64 -2.01
C ILE A 124 3.41 -12.39 -0.78
N CYS A 125 2.57 -12.65 0.23
CA CYS A 125 3.01 -13.27 1.50
C CYS A 125 3.67 -14.64 1.31
N GLY A 126 3.17 -15.43 0.35
CA GLY A 126 3.78 -16.71 0.00
C GLY A 126 5.15 -16.59 -0.66
N GLU A 127 5.43 -15.46 -1.31
CA GLU A 127 6.64 -15.25 -2.12
C GLU A 127 7.71 -14.45 -1.38
N VAL A 128 7.31 -13.59 -0.44
CA VAL A 128 8.23 -12.91 0.49
C VAL A 128 8.97 -13.93 1.36
N GLY A 129 8.29 -15.00 1.80
CA GLY A 129 8.92 -16.12 2.52
C GLY A 129 9.72 -15.66 3.74
N GLU A 130 10.93 -16.19 3.94
CA GLU A 130 11.83 -15.83 5.05
C GLU A 130 12.41 -14.40 4.97
N GLN A 131 12.30 -13.73 3.81
CA GLN A 131 12.81 -12.36 3.61
C GLN A 131 11.86 -11.29 4.15
N TRP A 132 10.81 -11.69 4.86
CA TRP A 132 9.93 -10.76 5.58
C TRP A 132 10.70 -9.90 6.60
N ARG A 133 11.84 -10.38 7.14
CA ARG A 133 12.72 -9.58 8.01
C ARG A 133 13.37 -8.42 7.26
N ASP A 134 13.91 -8.69 6.09
CA ASP A 134 14.52 -7.67 5.24
C ASP A 134 13.45 -6.66 4.81
N LEU A 135 12.26 -7.17 4.44
CA LEU A 135 11.11 -6.33 4.11
C LEU A 135 10.69 -5.44 5.28
N SER A 136 10.63 -5.98 6.49
CA SER A 136 10.27 -5.23 7.70
C SER A 136 11.22 -4.06 7.98
N THR A 137 12.51 -4.28 7.74
CA THR A 137 13.55 -3.28 7.93
C THR A 137 13.40 -2.16 6.91
N VAL A 138 13.17 -2.52 5.64
CA VAL A 138 13.00 -1.55 4.55
C VAL A 138 11.68 -0.76 4.69
N LEU A 139 10.63 -1.39 5.23
CA LEU A 139 9.34 -0.73 5.52
C LEU A 139 9.36 0.11 6.81
N GLY A 140 10.47 0.16 7.55
CA GLY A 140 10.60 0.98 8.77
C GLY A 140 9.75 0.47 9.94
N ILE A 141 9.56 -0.85 10.04
CA ILE A 141 8.87 -1.48 11.16
C ILE A 141 9.80 -1.52 12.38
N GLU A 142 9.25 -1.23 13.56
CA GLU A 142 10.03 -1.18 14.79
C GLU A 142 10.55 -2.58 15.15
N PRO A 143 11.81 -2.69 15.62
CA PRO A 143 12.40 -3.98 16.01
C PRO A 143 11.59 -4.77 17.05
N ALA A 144 10.84 -4.08 17.92
CA ALA A 144 9.97 -4.71 18.91
C ALA A 144 8.84 -5.53 18.25
N LEU A 145 8.23 -5.01 17.18
CA LEU A 145 7.18 -5.71 16.42
C LEU A 145 7.75 -6.92 15.65
N ILE A 146 9.01 -6.83 15.19
CA ILE A 146 9.69 -7.95 14.54
C ILE A 146 9.82 -9.11 15.54
N VAL A 147 10.29 -8.84 16.75
CA VAL A 147 10.45 -9.86 17.81
C VAL A 147 9.10 -10.48 18.20
N GLU A 148 8.03 -9.69 18.26
CA GLU A 148 6.68 -10.19 18.54
C GLU A 148 6.19 -11.16 17.44
N ILE A 149 6.40 -10.81 16.16
CA ILE A 149 6.07 -11.67 15.03
C ILE A 149 6.90 -12.96 15.03
N GLU A 150 8.18 -12.90 15.42
CA GLU A 150 9.04 -14.08 15.54
C GLU A 150 8.62 -15.02 16.67
N ALA A 151 8.16 -14.46 17.80
CA ALA A 151 7.74 -15.22 18.97
C ALA A 151 6.46 -16.06 18.73
N ALA A 152 5.63 -15.68 17.76
CA ALA A 152 4.36 -16.33 17.46
C ALA A 152 4.48 -17.75 16.87
N ARG A 153 5.69 -18.26 16.58
CA ARG A 153 5.98 -19.61 16.01
C ARG A 153 5.12 -19.97 14.78
N SER A 154 4.75 -18.99 13.97
CA SER A 154 3.97 -19.17 12.74
C SER A 154 4.87 -19.40 11.51
N ALA A 155 4.29 -19.95 10.43
CA ALA A 155 4.99 -20.17 9.16
C ALA A 155 5.44 -18.83 8.52
N SER A 156 6.46 -18.87 7.67
CA SER A 156 7.06 -17.65 7.07
C SER A 156 6.04 -16.80 6.30
N ARG A 157 5.05 -17.43 5.66
CA ARG A 157 3.91 -16.77 5.02
C ARG A 157 3.07 -15.96 6.01
N GLU A 158 2.78 -16.54 7.17
CA GLU A 158 1.95 -15.91 8.21
C GLU A 158 2.69 -14.75 8.88
N ARG A 159 4.02 -14.87 9.03
CA ARG A 159 4.88 -13.77 9.50
C ARG A 159 4.91 -12.60 8.51
N ALA A 160 5.08 -12.90 7.22
CA ALA A 160 5.03 -11.89 6.16
C ALA A 160 3.65 -11.19 6.11
N ARG A 161 2.57 -11.96 6.30
CA ARG A 161 1.20 -11.45 6.36
C ARG A 161 0.99 -10.53 7.56
N LYS A 162 1.33 -11.01 8.76
CA LYS A 162 1.22 -10.22 9.99
C LYS A 162 2.03 -8.92 9.90
N LEU A 163 3.25 -8.99 9.38
CA LEU A 163 4.09 -7.82 9.11
C LEU A 163 3.37 -6.79 8.24
N LEU A 164 2.84 -7.20 7.09
CA LEU A 164 2.22 -6.30 6.12
C LEU A 164 0.91 -5.71 6.67
N LEU A 165 0.15 -6.46 7.46
CA LEU A 165 -1.04 -5.97 8.14
C LEU A 165 -0.70 -4.95 9.23
N ASP A 166 0.32 -5.23 10.05
CA ASP A 166 0.80 -4.29 11.08
C ASP A 166 1.37 -3.02 10.43
N TRP A 167 2.02 -3.14 9.27
CA TRP A 167 2.46 -2.02 8.45
C TRP A 167 1.28 -1.17 7.92
N ILE A 168 0.24 -1.80 7.34
CA ILE A 168 -0.99 -1.09 6.91
C ILE A 168 -1.66 -0.41 8.10
N LYS A 169 -1.74 -1.07 9.25
CA LYS A 169 -2.36 -0.52 10.46
C LYS A 169 -1.60 0.71 10.97
N LYS A 170 -0.27 0.71 10.87
CA LYS A 170 0.60 1.83 11.25
C LYS A 170 0.52 3.01 10.27
N GLU A 171 0.63 2.74 8.98
CA GLU A 171 0.73 3.79 7.94
C GLU A 171 -0.65 4.22 7.38
N GLY A 172 -1.69 3.43 7.60
CA GLY A 172 -3.05 3.69 7.11
C GLY A 172 -3.10 3.86 5.60
N LYS A 173 -3.75 4.93 5.12
CA LYS A 173 -3.83 5.26 3.68
C LYS A 173 -2.46 5.56 3.03
N ARG A 174 -1.39 5.69 3.83
CA ARG A 174 -0.02 5.92 3.35
C ARG A 174 0.72 4.62 3.07
N ALA A 175 0.20 3.46 3.47
CA ALA A 175 0.71 2.17 3.04
C ALA A 175 0.32 1.94 1.58
N THR A 176 1.06 2.50 0.62
CA THR A 176 0.68 2.44 -0.80
C THR A 176 1.44 1.38 -1.58
N ILE A 177 0.90 0.96 -2.73
CA ILE A 177 1.53 -0.04 -3.61
C ILE A 177 2.93 0.38 -4.02
N GLY A 178 3.15 1.67 -4.31
CA GLY A 178 4.48 2.16 -4.66
C GLY A 178 5.50 1.93 -3.54
N ILE A 179 5.09 2.08 -2.27
CA ILE A 179 5.96 1.80 -1.12
C ILE A 179 6.34 0.33 -1.08
N LEU A 180 5.35 -0.54 -1.24
CA LEU A 180 5.53 -1.98 -1.20
C LEU A 180 6.37 -2.49 -2.37
N VAL A 181 6.14 -1.98 -3.59
CA VAL A 181 6.91 -2.30 -4.78
C VAL A 181 8.37 -1.92 -4.59
N ASN A 182 8.67 -0.69 -4.17
CA ASN A 182 10.05 -0.25 -3.95
C ASN A 182 10.74 -1.07 -2.83
N ALA A 183 10.00 -1.41 -1.77
CA ALA A 183 10.54 -2.25 -0.71
C ALA A 183 10.86 -3.67 -1.19
N LEU A 184 9.97 -4.26 -2.02
CA LEU A 184 10.18 -5.57 -2.66
C LEU A 184 11.36 -5.54 -3.64
N GLU A 185 11.52 -4.49 -4.43
CA GLU A 185 12.69 -4.32 -5.30
C GLU A 185 14.00 -4.22 -4.52
N THR A 186 13.98 -3.49 -3.40
CA THR A 186 15.14 -3.30 -2.52
C THR A 186 15.63 -4.63 -1.93
N ILE A 187 14.71 -5.54 -1.58
CA ILE A 187 15.07 -6.89 -1.11
C ILE A 187 15.29 -7.90 -2.26
N GLY A 188 15.26 -7.44 -3.51
CA GLY A 188 15.55 -8.25 -4.71
C GLY A 188 14.37 -9.08 -5.25
N LYS A 189 13.14 -8.88 -4.76
CA LYS A 189 11.92 -9.61 -5.15
C LYS A 189 11.25 -9.05 -6.41
N LYS A 190 12.04 -8.88 -7.48
CA LYS A 190 11.59 -8.30 -8.76
C LYS A 190 10.55 -9.16 -9.48
N ASP A 191 10.55 -10.47 -9.22
CA ASP A 191 9.55 -11.43 -9.68
C ASP A 191 8.16 -11.21 -9.05
N VAL A 192 8.13 -10.84 -7.76
CA VAL A 192 6.89 -10.51 -7.03
C VAL A 192 6.33 -9.16 -7.50
N VAL A 193 7.18 -8.18 -7.77
CA VAL A 193 6.79 -6.86 -8.30
C VAL A 193 6.08 -6.99 -9.65
N LYS A 194 6.54 -7.89 -10.52
CA LYS A 194 5.86 -8.16 -11.80
C LYS A 194 4.46 -8.72 -11.62
N LYS A 195 4.23 -9.53 -10.58
CA LYS A 195 2.90 -10.07 -10.24
C LYS A 195 1.97 -8.98 -9.71
N LEU A 196 2.51 -8.06 -8.90
CA LEU A 196 1.78 -6.86 -8.46
C LEU A 196 1.37 -5.94 -9.63
N GLY A 197 2.24 -5.79 -10.65
CA GLY A 197 1.96 -4.95 -11.82
C GLY A 197 1.06 -5.59 -12.90
N ALA A 198 1.11 -6.92 -13.07
CA ALA A 198 0.36 -7.63 -14.10
C ALA A 198 -1.16 -7.73 -13.84
N SER A 199 -1.61 -7.54 -12.59
CA SER A 199 -3.04 -7.55 -12.24
C SER A 199 -3.76 -6.21 -12.49
N SER A 200 -3.09 -5.18 -13.01
CA SER A 200 -3.68 -3.84 -13.16
C SER A 200 -4.45 -3.60 -14.48
N SER A 201 -4.48 -4.55 -15.42
CA SER A 201 -5.26 -4.41 -16.66
C SER A 201 -6.71 -4.90 -16.57
N ASP A 202 -7.08 -5.58 -15.50
CA ASP A 202 -8.44 -6.08 -15.28
C ASP A 202 -9.05 -5.40 -14.04
N ILE A 203 -10.37 -5.23 -14.05
CA ILE A 203 -11.19 -4.60 -13.00
C ILE A 203 -10.64 -4.99 -11.61
N PRO A 204 -10.36 -4.03 -10.69
CA PRO A 204 -9.81 -4.34 -9.38
C PRO A 204 -10.62 -5.46 -8.73
N PHE A 205 -9.96 -6.54 -8.34
CA PHE A 205 -10.61 -7.76 -7.83
C PHE A 205 -11.59 -7.48 -6.67
N GLU A 206 -11.32 -6.44 -5.88
CA GLU A 206 -12.18 -5.90 -4.80
C GLU A 206 -13.52 -5.34 -5.26
N LYS A 207 -13.60 -4.92 -6.53
CA LYS A 207 -14.80 -4.41 -7.18
C LYS A 207 -15.50 -5.49 -8.01
N THR A 208 -14.89 -6.67 -8.15
CA THR A 208 -15.52 -7.81 -8.82
C THR A 208 -16.71 -8.26 -8.00
N LEU A 209 -17.85 -8.51 -8.66
CA LEU A 209 -19.04 -9.01 -8.01
C LEU A 209 -18.83 -10.47 -7.60
N VAL A 210 -19.31 -10.83 -6.42
CA VAL A 210 -19.31 -12.22 -5.98
C VAL A 210 -20.18 -13.04 -6.92
N THR A 211 -19.61 -14.10 -7.46
CA THR A 211 -20.28 -15.01 -8.40
C THR A 211 -20.82 -16.24 -7.68
N GLU A 212 -21.80 -16.91 -8.29
CA GLU A 212 -22.35 -18.16 -7.75
C GLU A 212 -21.29 -19.27 -7.60
N VAL A 213 -20.26 -19.26 -8.47
CA VAL A 213 -19.14 -20.21 -8.40
C VAL A 213 -18.30 -19.98 -7.15
N GLN A 214 -18.02 -18.72 -6.80
CA GLN A 214 -17.31 -18.36 -5.58
C GLN A 214 -18.12 -18.70 -4.32
N ILE A 215 -19.45 -18.54 -4.36
CA ILE A 215 -20.30 -19.01 -3.26
C ILE A 215 -20.11 -20.52 -3.08
N TRP A 216 -20.17 -21.29 -4.16
CA TRP A 216 -20.05 -22.76 -4.06
C TRP A 216 -18.70 -23.22 -3.54
N SER A 217 -17.63 -22.50 -3.88
CA SER A 217 -16.28 -22.88 -3.45
C SER A 217 -16.06 -22.69 -1.95
N ILE A 218 -16.72 -21.71 -1.33
CA ILE A 218 -16.49 -21.34 0.07
C ILE A 218 -17.54 -21.85 1.07
N CYS A 219 -18.65 -22.45 0.63
CA CYS A 219 -19.75 -22.82 1.55
C CYS A 219 -19.44 -23.99 2.50
N ASP A 220 -18.43 -24.82 2.21
CA ASP A 220 -18.03 -25.93 3.09
C ASP A 220 -17.09 -25.46 4.21
N GLU A 221 -16.12 -24.63 3.81
CA GLU A 221 -15.52 -23.58 4.62
C GLU A 221 -16.66 -22.62 5.03
N VAL A 222 -16.56 -21.54 5.79
CA VAL A 222 -17.77 -20.89 6.38
C VAL A 222 -18.59 -21.84 7.26
N GLY A 223 -19.21 -22.90 6.76
CA GLY A 223 -19.71 -24.03 7.53
C GLY A 223 -20.67 -23.56 8.61
N VAL A 224 -20.34 -23.87 9.87
CA VAL A 224 -21.14 -23.49 11.05
C VAL A 224 -21.05 -21.99 11.39
N ASP A 225 -20.03 -21.29 10.92
CA ASP A 225 -19.77 -19.86 11.20
C ASP A 225 -20.57 -18.93 10.27
N TRP A 226 -21.50 -19.48 9.49
CA TRP A 226 -22.37 -18.73 8.58
C TRP A 226 -23.19 -17.65 9.30
N ARG A 227 -23.50 -17.84 10.59
CA ARG A 227 -24.25 -16.86 11.40
C ARG A 227 -23.39 -15.66 11.78
N ASP A 228 -22.13 -15.91 12.10
CA ASP A 228 -21.16 -14.87 12.39
C ASP A 228 -20.88 -14.07 11.10
N LEU A 229 -20.68 -14.77 9.98
CA LEU A 229 -20.58 -14.15 8.66
C LEU A 229 -21.81 -13.30 8.33
N GLY A 230 -23.01 -13.82 8.60
CA GLY A 230 -24.27 -13.11 8.41
C GLY A 230 -24.38 -11.82 9.22
N THR A 231 -23.89 -11.86 10.46
CA THR A 231 -23.88 -10.70 11.35
C THR A 231 -22.95 -9.63 10.82
N VAL A 232 -21.73 -9.99 10.42
CA VAL A 232 -20.74 -9.06 9.85
C VAL A 232 -21.21 -8.47 8.52
N LEU A 233 -21.84 -9.29 7.66
CA LEU A 233 -22.45 -8.84 6.40
C LEU A 233 -23.76 -8.03 6.59
N GLY A 234 -24.15 -7.76 7.84
CA GLY A 234 -25.32 -6.94 8.18
C GLY A 234 -26.64 -7.58 7.73
N ILE A 235 -26.76 -8.90 7.81
CA ILE A 235 -28.00 -9.64 7.57
C ILE A 235 -28.83 -9.64 8.84
N ALA A 236 -30.12 -9.37 8.72
CA ALA A 236 -31.03 -9.33 9.87
C ALA A 236 -31.11 -10.70 10.56
N SER A 237 -31.08 -10.70 11.89
CA SER A 237 -31.20 -11.92 12.72
C SER A 237 -32.44 -12.73 12.39
N SER A 238 -33.58 -12.07 12.16
CA SER A 238 -34.83 -12.74 11.78
C SER A 238 -34.72 -13.56 10.49
N PHE A 239 -33.86 -13.18 9.55
CA PHE A 239 -33.61 -13.97 8.35
C PHE A 239 -32.72 -15.18 8.64
N MET A 240 -31.71 -15.01 9.50
CA MET A 240 -30.85 -16.12 9.95
C MET A 240 -31.66 -17.14 10.73
N ASP A 241 -32.56 -16.71 11.62
CA ASP A 241 -33.45 -17.59 12.37
C ASP A 241 -34.36 -18.42 11.43
N ASN A 242 -34.82 -17.83 10.33
CA ASN A 242 -35.58 -18.55 9.31
C ASN A 242 -34.75 -19.59 8.54
N ILE A 243 -33.46 -19.30 8.27
CA ILE A 243 -32.54 -20.27 7.66
C ILE A 243 -32.28 -21.45 8.61
N GLU A 244 -32.11 -21.14 9.90
CA GLU A 244 -31.84 -22.14 10.93
C GLU A 244 -33.05 -23.06 11.16
N ALA A 245 -34.26 -22.49 11.18
CA ALA A 245 -35.51 -23.23 11.32
C ALA A 245 -35.79 -24.23 10.17
N ASP A 246 -35.19 -24.01 9.00
CA ASP A 246 -35.30 -24.91 7.84
C ASP A 246 -34.46 -26.20 7.98
N ASN A 247 -33.73 -26.38 9.10
CA ASN A 247 -32.96 -27.57 9.47
C ASN A 247 -32.02 -28.10 8.36
N GLY A 248 -31.52 -27.22 7.49
CA GLY A 248 -30.58 -27.56 6.43
C GLY A 248 -29.16 -27.77 6.98
N ALA A 249 -28.32 -28.51 6.23
CA ALA A 249 -26.90 -28.62 6.53
C ALA A 249 -26.21 -27.24 6.51
N SER A 250 -25.17 -27.03 7.33
CA SER A 250 -24.50 -25.73 7.48
C SER A 250 -24.00 -25.15 6.15
N ARG A 251 -23.59 -26.00 5.20
CA ARG A 251 -23.28 -25.59 3.82
C ARG A 251 -24.44 -24.88 3.12
N GLU A 252 -25.64 -25.44 3.24
CA GLU A 252 -26.84 -24.88 2.61
C GLU A 252 -27.27 -23.59 3.32
N GLN A 253 -27.05 -23.50 4.63
CA GLN A 253 -27.29 -22.29 5.41
C GLN A 253 -26.35 -21.14 4.97
N ALA A 254 -25.04 -21.42 4.87
CA ALA A 254 -24.04 -20.49 4.34
C ALA A 254 -24.40 -20.01 2.92
N ARG A 255 -24.81 -20.93 2.05
CA ARG A 255 -25.23 -20.61 0.68
C ARG A 255 -26.47 -19.70 0.65
N LYS A 256 -27.50 -20.01 1.44
CA LYS A 256 -28.73 -19.19 1.53
C LYS A 256 -28.42 -17.79 2.07
N LEU A 257 -27.54 -17.69 3.05
CA LEU A 257 -27.09 -16.43 3.61
C LEU A 257 -26.33 -15.58 2.57
N LEU A 258 -25.33 -16.15 1.90
CA LEU A 258 -24.54 -15.44 0.88
C LEU A 258 -25.39 -14.96 -0.30
N ARG A 259 -26.35 -15.78 -0.75
CA ARG A 259 -27.33 -15.36 -1.78
C ARG A 259 -28.21 -14.21 -1.31
N LYS A 260 -28.65 -14.23 -0.04
CA LYS A 260 -29.43 -13.13 0.54
C LYS A 260 -28.60 -11.85 0.58
N TRP A 261 -27.34 -11.95 1.00
CA TRP A 261 -26.42 -10.83 1.03
C TRP A 261 -26.20 -10.24 -0.37
N ILE A 262 -25.93 -11.07 -1.39
CA ILE A 262 -25.82 -10.60 -2.78
C ILE A 262 -27.10 -9.90 -3.26
N THR A 263 -28.26 -10.45 -2.90
CA THR A 263 -29.56 -9.85 -3.26
C THR A 263 -29.77 -8.51 -2.56
N LYS A 264 -29.31 -8.37 -1.31
CA LYS A 264 -29.43 -7.15 -0.50
C LYS A 264 -28.51 -6.05 -1.01
N GLU A 265 -27.24 -6.36 -1.25
CA GLU A 265 -26.21 -5.38 -1.63
C GLU A 265 -26.17 -5.11 -3.15
N GLY A 266 -26.67 -6.04 -3.97
CA GLY A 266 -26.75 -5.90 -5.42
C GLY A 266 -25.38 -5.69 -6.06
N LYS A 267 -25.15 -4.52 -6.67
CA LYS A 267 -23.85 -4.14 -7.25
C LYS A 267 -22.77 -3.85 -6.20
N GLY A 268 -23.16 -3.71 -4.93
CA GLY A 268 -22.23 -3.60 -3.80
C GLY A 268 -21.77 -4.94 -3.25
N ALA A 269 -22.28 -6.07 -3.75
CA ALA A 269 -21.87 -7.39 -3.30
C ALA A 269 -20.53 -7.81 -3.91
N THR A 270 -19.44 -7.15 -3.48
CA THR A 270 -18.12 -7.35 -4.06
C THR A 270 -17.31 -8.40 -3.32
N VAL A 271 -16.38 -9.02 -4.03
CA VAL A 271 -15.45 -10.02 -3.49
C VAL A 271 -14.62 -9.44 -2.34
N GLY A 272 -14.26 -8.14 -2.42
CA GLY A 272 -13.56 -7.46 -1.33
C GLY A 272 -14.33 -7.45 -0.01
N ILE A 273 -15.62 -7.07 -0.04
CA ILE A 273 -16.46 -7.03 1.17
C ILE A 273 -16.65 -8.43 1.77
N LEU A 274 -16.74 -9.45 0.91
CA LEU A 274 -16.83 -10.83 1.37
C LEU A 274 -15.52 -11.31 2.01
N ILE A 275 -14.37 -10.92 1.48
CA ILE A 275 -13.06 -11.22 2.11
C ILE A 275 -13.00 -10.56 3.49
N ASP A 276 -13.27 -9.26 3.59
CA ASP A 276 -13.21 -8.52 4.86
C ASP A 276 -14.10 -9.19 5.92
N ALA A 277 -15.30 -9.62 5.53
CA ALA A 277 -16.23 -10.28 6.43
C ALA A 277 -15.76 -11.68 6.86
N LEU A 278 -15.13 -12.45 5.95
CA LEU A 278 -14.54 -13.74 6.27
C LEU A 278 -13.31 -13.60 7.18
N GLU A 279 -12.58 -12.50 7.07
CA GLU A 279 -11.45 -12.20 7.96
C GLU A 279 -11.90 -11.82 9.36
N GLU A 280 -12.97 -11.04 9.49
CA GLU A 280 -13.52 -10.66 10.79
C GLU A 280 -13.96 -11.88 11.61
N ILE A 281 -14.36 -12.96 10.93
CA ILE A 281 -14.72 -14.24 11.56
C ILE A 281 -13.58 -15.28 11.53
N GLU A 282 -12.36 -14.86 11.17
CA GLU A 282 -11.14 -15.69 11.13
C GLU A 282 -11.23 -16.92 10.20
N ARG A 283 -12.08 -16.89 9.16
CA ARG A 283 -12.25 -17.96 8.17
C ARG A 283 -11.32 -17.84 6.97
N ILE A 284 -10.03 -17.98 7.26
CA ILE A 284 -8.95 -17.87 6.28
C ILE A 284 -9.00 -18.98 5.22
N ASP A 285 -9.45 -20.19 5.61
CA ASP A 285 -9.66 -21.32 4.72
C ASP A 285 -10.70 -21.03 3.62
N ALA A 286 -11.75 -20.28 3.93
CA ALA A 286 -12.73 -19.81 2.95
C ALA A 286 -12.15 -18.77 2.00
N ILE A 287 -11.30 -17.86 2.51
CA ILE A 287 -10.66 -16.81 1.70
C ILE A 287 -9.71 -17.43 0.67
N GLU A 288 -8.93 -18.44 1.05
CA GLU A 288 -8.02 -19.13 0.14
C GLU A 288 -8.73 -19.77 -1.05
N LYS A 289 -10.01 -20.15 -0.90
CA LYS A 289 -10.84 -20.70 -1.98
C LYS A 289 -11.57 -19.65 -2.82
N LEU A 290 -11.53 -18.39 -2.39
CA LEU A 290 -12.15 -17.26 -3.07
C LEU A 290 -11.19 -16.62 -4.09
N LEU A 291 -9.87 -16.78 -3.85
CA LEU A 291 -8.73 -16.29 -4.64
C LEU A 291 -8.30 -17.29 -5.73
#